data_AF-A0A974NIL6-F1
#
_entry.id   AF-A0A974NIL6-F1
#
_cell.length_a   1.000
_cell.length_b   1.000
_cell.length_c   1.000
_cell.angle_alpha   90.00
_cell.angle_beta   90.00
_cell.angle_gamma   90.00
#
_symmetry.space_group_name_H-M   'P 1'
#
loop_
_entity.id
_entity.type
_entity.pdbx_description
1 polymer ?
#
loop_
_entity_poly.entity_id
_entity_poly.type
_entity_poly.pdbx_seq_one_letter_code
_entity_poly.pdbx_strand_id
1 'polypeptide(L)'
;MKKSLFAKLAYLYSFIVFATFLIYAISVADDNWTVDFKEHKTFLTIFFGLFIISAILLGINLISNKDKKDKIQGKTIVSGLTLVVFFIVWRVLMEIF
;
A
#
# COMPACT_ATOMS: atom_id res chain seq x y z
N MET A 1 -13.58 5.14 -14.54
CA MET A 1 -12.18 5.50 -14.87
C MET A 1 -11.60 4.47 -15.85
N LYS A 2 -10.76 4.89 -16.83
CA LYS A 2 -10.05 3.96 -17.73
C LYS A 2 -8.99 3.18 -16.93
N LYS A 3 -8.87 1.87 -17.18
CA LYS A 3 -7.93 1.00 -16.45
C LYS A 3 -6.48 1.44 -16.58
N SER A 4 -6.06 1.81 -17.79
CA SER A 4 -4.68 2.27 -18.04
C SER A 4 -4.30 3.52 -17.24
N LEU A 5 -5.22 4.46 -17.06
CA LEU A 5 -5.02 5.67 -16.26
C LEU A 5 -4.91 5.34 -14.77
N PHE A 6 -5.79 4.46 -14.27
CA PHE A 6 -5.72 4.01 -12.89
C PHE A 6 -4.45 3.21 -12.60
N ALA A 7 -4.05 2.31 -13.50
CA ALA A 7 -2.81 1.54 -13.36
C ALA A 7 -1.60 2.47 -13.23
N LYS A 8 -1.52 3.49 -14.09
CA LYS A 8 -0.45 4.50 -14.01
C LYS A 8 -0.47 5.23 -12.65
N LEU A 9 -1.64 5.64 -12.17
CA LEU A 9 -1.78 6.30 -10.86
C LEU A 9 -1.39 5.37 -9.71
N ALA A 10 -1.83 4.11 -9.74
CA ALA A 10 -1.52 3.11 -8.72
C ALA A 10 -0.02 2.84 -8.65
N TYR A 11 0.63 2.65 -9.80
CA TYR A 11 2.09 2.46 -9.85
C TYR A 11 2.85 3.71 -9.44
N LEU A 12 2.44 4.88 -9.92
CA LEU A 12 3.09 6.15 -9.58
C LEU A 12 3.00 6.43 -8.07
N TYR A 13 1.82 6.27 -7.48
CA TYR A 13 1.62 6.41 -6.04
C TYR A 13 2.50 5.42 -5.26
N SER A 14 2.48 4.15 -5.65
CA SER A 14 3.28 3.11 -4.99
C SER A 14 4.77 3.39 -5.07
N PHE A 15 5.24 3.86 -6.23
CA PHE A 15 6.63 4.26 -6.42
C PHE A 15 7.02 5.45 -5.55
N ILE A 16 6.18 6.49 -5.48
CA ILE A 16 6.44 7.67 -4.63
C ILE A 16 6.49 7.28 -3.15
N VAL A 17 5.53 6.49 -2.66
CA VAL A 17 5.50 6.03 -1.27
C VAL A 17 6.77 5.22 -0.95
N PHE A 18 7.13 4.28 -1.83
CA PHE A 18 8.32 3.46 -1.64
C PHE A 18 9.62 4.27 -1.68
N ALA A 19 9.77 5.16 -2.65
CA ALA A 19 10.94 6.02 -2.75
C ALA A 19 11.07 6.96 -1.55
N THR A 20 9.96 7.54 -1.09
CA THR A 20 9.95 8.43 0.09
C THR A 20 10.28 7.66 1.36
N PHE A 21 9.78 6.43 1.50
CA PHE A 21 10.13 5.55 2.60
C PHE A 21 11.62 5.22 2.62
N LEU A 22 12.22 4.89 1.46
CA LEU A 22 13.65 4.62 1.37
C LEU A 22 14.48 5.85 1.73
N ILE A 23 14.12 7.02 1.19
CA ILE A 23 14.80 8.29 1.51
C ILE A 23 14.73 8.55 3.02
N TYR A 24 13.54 8.39 3.61
CA TYR A 24 13.35 8.53 5.05
C TYR A 24 14.20 7.54 5.84
N ALA A 25 14.14 6.25 5.51
CA ALA A 25 14.87 5.19 6.20
C ALA A 25 16.39 5.43 6.17
N ILE A 26 16.94 5.88 5.04
CA ILE A 26 18.36 6.24 4.91
C ILE A 26 18.69 7.49 5.75
N SER A 27 17.78 8.47 5.81
CA SER A 27 18.02 9.71 6.56
C SER A 27 18.02 9.54 8.09
N VAL A 28 17.36 8.48 8.58
CA VAL A 28 17.25 8.19 10.02
C VAL A 28 18.03 6.93 10.43
N ALA A 29 18.72 6.28 9.49
CA ALA A 29 19.57 5.15 9.80
C ALA A 29 20.82 5.62 10.54
N ASP A 30 21.20 4.87 11.56
CA ASP A 30 22.46 5.06 12.27
C ASP A 30 23.66 4.53 11.46
N ASP A 31 24.87 4.65 12.04
CA ASP A 31 26.12 4.18 11.43
C ASP A 31 26.12 2.67 11.09
N ASN A 32 25.23 1.89 11.71
CA ASN A 32 25.08 0.45 11.50
C ASN A 32 23.95 0.10 10.51
N TRP A 33 23.38 1.10 9.80
CA TRP A 33 22.23 0.93 8.92
C TRP A 33 20.98 0.41 9.64
N THR A 34 20.88 0.66 10.95
CA THR A 34 19.72 0.31 11.75
C THR A 34 18.85 1.54 12.03
N VAL A 35 17.54 1.33 12.08
CA VAL A 35 16.55 2.38 12.39
C VAL A 35 15.96 2.07 13.76
N ASP A 36 16.02 3.04 14.68
CA ASP A 36 15.34 2.90 15.97
C ASP A 36 13.82 3.04 15.78
N PHE A 37 13.13 1.90 15.89
CA PHE A 37 11.68 1.81 15.77
C PHE A 37 10.94 2.58 16.87
N LYS A 38 11.52 2.76 18.06
CA LYS A 38 10.87 3.47 19.17
C LYS A 38 10.86 4.97 18.93
N GLU A 39 11.96 5.51 18.44
CA GLU A 39 12.10 6.95 18.16
C GLU A 39 11.26 7.37 16.94
N HIS A 40 11.22 6.52 15.91
CA HIS A 40 10.54 6.83 14.64
C HIS A 40 9.15 6.20 14.48
N LYS A 41 8.55 5.70 15.58
CA LYS A 41 7.28 4.96 15.58
C LYS A 41 6.16 5.68 14.82
N THR A 42 6.01 6.98 15.03
CA THR A 42 4.93 7.78 14.40
C THR A 42 5.07 7.80 12.88
N PHE A 43 6.25 8.12 12.36
CA PHE A 43 6.49 8.16 10.91
C PHE A 43 6.43 6.77 10.28
N LEU A 44 6.95 5.74 10.94
CA LEU A 44 6.82 4.36 10.50
C LEU A 44 5.35 3.91 10.42
N THR A 45 4.52 4.33 11.38
CA THR A 45 3.08 4.06 11.36
C THR A 45 2.38 4.77 10.19
N ILE A 46 2.76 6.01 9.89
CA ILE A 46 2.25 6.74 8.72
C ILE A 46 2.64 6.03 7.43
N PHE A 47 3.91 5.64 7.27
CA PHE A 47 4.35 4.88 6.11
C PHE A 47 3.61 3.57 5.96
N PHE A 48 3.38 2.84 7.06
CA PHE A 48 2.57 1.64 7.05
C PHE A 48 1.15 1.91 6.51
N GLY A 49 0.50 2.99 6.95
CA GLY A 49 -0.79 3.43 6.39
C GLY A 49 -0.74 3.74 4.89
N LEU A 50 0.31 4.42 4.43
CA LEU A 50 0.51 4.72 3.01
C LEU A 50 0.76 3.45 2.18
N PHE A 51 1.50 2.48 2.72
CA PHE A 51 1.70 1.17 2.09
C PHE A 51 0.40 0.38 1.98
N ILE A 52 -0.49 0.45 2.98
CA ILE A 52 -1.84 -0.12 2.89
C ILE A 52 -2.61 0.48 1.71
N ILE A 53 -2.59 1.81 1.56
CA ILE A 53 -3.27 2.47 0.43
C ILE A 53 -2.67 2.01 -0.91
N SER A 54 -1.34 1.92 -1.00
CA SER A 54 -0.65 1.38 -2.17
C SER A 54 -1.09 -0.05 -2.48
N ALA A 55 -1.18 -0.92 -1.46
CA ALA A 55 -1.66 -2.28 -1.61
C ALA A 55 -3.12 -2.35 -2.09
N ILE A 56 -4.00 -1.46 -1.62
CA ILE A 56 -5.39 -1.35 -2.10
C ILE A 56 -5.41 -1.01 -3.59
N LEU A 57 -4.67 0.03 -3.99
CA LEU A 57 -4.65 0.49 -5.37
C LEU A 57 -4.11 -0.59 -6.31
N LEU A 58 -3.04 -1.27 -5.92
CA LEU A 58 -2.46 -2.39 -6.68
C LEU A 58 -3.39 -3.59 -6.70
N GLY A 59 -4.06 -3.92 -5.59
CA GLY A 59 -5.05 -4.99 -5.52
C GLY A 59 -6.25 -4.74 -6.46
N ILE A 60 -6.79 -3.52 -6.45
CA ILE A 60 -7.84 -3.12 -7.39
C ILE A 60 -7.34 -3.25 -8.83
N ASN A 61 -6.10 -2.84 -9.14
CA ASN A 61 -5.53 -2.95 -10.48
C ASN A 61 -5.40 -4.43 -10.93
N LEU A 62 -4.94 -5.31 -10.05
CA LEU A 62 -4.81 -6.74 -10.31
C LEU A 62 -6.16 -7.41 -10.58
N ILE A 63 -7.17 -7.11 -9.77
CA ILE A 63 -8.53 -7.64 -9.98
C ILE A 63 -9.13 -7.05 -11.26
N SER A 64 -8.89 -5.76 -11.49
CA SER A 64 -9.36 -5.08 -12.70
C SER A 64 -8.80 -5.72 -13.96
N ASN A 65 -7.53 -6.14 -13.98
CA ASN A 65 -6.94 -6.79 -15.15
C ASN A 65 -7.60 -8.15 -15.49
N LYS A 66 -8.30 -8.79 -14.55
CA LYS A 66 -9.08 -10.02 -14.82
C LYS A 66 -10.44 -9.75 -15.48
N ASP A 67 -10.96 -8.53 -15.38
CA ASP A 67 -12.20 -8.13 -16.06
C ASP A 67 -11.93 -7.82 -17.53
N LYS A 68 -12.73 -8.36 -18.47
CA LYS A 68 -12.62 -8.03 -19.92
C LYS A 68 -13.08 -6.60 -20.29
N LYS A 69 -13.70 -5.88 -19.36
CA LYS A 69 -14.20 -4.52 -19.58
C LYS A 69 -13.07 -3.51 -19.57
N ASP A 70 -13.19 -2.38 -20.26
CA ASP A 70 -12.09 -1.41 -20.38
C ASP A 70 -12.06 -0.33 -19.27
N LYS A 71 -13.13 -0.29 -18.46
CA LYS A 71 -13.32 0.63 -17.33
C LYS A 71 -13.32 -0.14 -16.02
N ILE A 72 -12.80 0.50 -14.97
CA ILE A 72 -12.92 -0.02 -13.60
C ILE A 72 -14.38 0.07 -13.16
N GLN A 73 -14.94 -1.08 -12.78
CA GLN A 73 -16.27 -1.14 -12.21
C GLN A 73 -16.22 -0.86 -10.71
N GLY A 74 -17.26 -0.24 -10.16
CA GLY A 74 -17.34 -0.02 -8.70
C GLY A 74 -17.23 -1.32 -7.90
N LYS A 75 -17.74 -2.44 -8.43
CA LYS A 75 -17.59 -3.78 -7.84
C LYS A 75 -16.12 -4.20 -7.67
N THR A 76 -15.26 -3.87 -8.64
CA THR A 76 -13.81 -4.15 -8.60
C THR A 76 -13.11 -3.38 -7.47
N ILE A 77 -13.55 -2.14 -7.21
CA ILE A 77 -13.04 -1.30 -6.12
C ILE A 77 -13.38 -1.94 -4.77
N VAL A 78 -14.64 -2.34 -4.60
CA VAL A 78 -15.11 -3.02 -3.38
C VAL A 78 -14.34 -4.32 -3.16
N SER A 79 -14.15 -5.15 -4.20
CA SER A 79 -13.39 -6.39 -4.09
C SER A 79 -11.93 -6.17 -3.67
N GLY A 80 -11.26 -5.15 -4.24
CA GLY A 80 -9.89 -4.81 -3.85
C GLY A 80 -9.81 -4.29 -2.41
N LEU A 81 -10.80 -3.50 -1.98
CA LEU A 81 -10.90 -3.01 -0.60
C LEU A 81 -11.10 -4.18 0.39
N THR A 82 -12.00 -5.12 0.08
CA THR A 82 -12.25 -6.31 0.91
C THR A 82 -10.99 -7.14 1.12
N LEU A 83 -10.19 -7.32 0.07
CA LEU A 83 -8.95 -8.11 0.13
C LEU A 83 -7.94 -7.49 1.11
N VAL A 84 -7.83 -6.17 1.12
CA VAL A 84 -6.92 -5.47 2.03
C VAL A 84 -7.47 -5.41 3.45
N VAL A 85 -8.77 -5.14 3.61
CA VAL A 85 -9.43 -5.19 4.94
C VAL A 85 -9.26 -6.58 5.56
N PHE A 86 -9.42 -7.65 4.78
CA PHE A 86 -9.17 -9.02 5.25
C PHE A 86 -7.74 -9.20 5.74
N PHE A 87 -6.74 -8.71 4.99
CA PHE A 87 -5.33 -8.78 5.41
C PHE A 87 -5.04 -7.98 6.67
N ILE A 88 -5.62 -6.78 6.82
CA ILE A 88 -5.45 -5.95 8.02
C ILE A 88 -6.09 -6.64 9.22
N VAL A 89 -7.34 -7.10 9.08
CA VAL A 89 -8.07 -7.81 10.15
C VAL A 89 -7.34 -9.08 10.54
N TRP A 90 -6.89 -9.88 9.57
CA TRP A 90 -6.04 -11.04 9.84
C TRP A 90 -4.81 -10.64 10.64
N ARG A 91 -4.05 -9.64 10.19
CA ARG A 91 -2.79 -9.25 10.83
C ARG A 91 -3.01 -8.80 12.27
N VAL A 92 -4.07 -8.02 12.52
CA VAL A 92 -4.46 -7.59 13.87
C VAL A 92 -4.83 -8.79 14.73
N LEU A 93 -5.59 -9.76 14.20
CA LEU A 93 -5.92 -10.99 14.93
C LEU A 93 -4.67 -11.78 15.32
N MET A 94 -3.65 -11.86 14.46
CA MET A 94 -2.37 -12.54 14.76
C MET A 94 -1.46 -11.78 15.74
N GLU A 95 -1.73 -10.50 16.02
CA GLU A 95 -1.01 -9.77 17.07
C GLU A 95 -1.75 -9.83 18.42
N ILE A 96 -3.04 -10.18 18.40
CA ILE A 96 -3.89 -10.29 19.59
C ILE A 96 -3.93 -11.73 20.14
N PHE A 97 -3.83 -12.75 19.28
CA PHE A 97 -3.78 -14.18 19.62
C PHE A 97 -2.38 -14.76 19.47
#